data_AF-A0A3R8P006-F1
#
_entry.id   AF-A0A3R8P006-F1
#
_cell.length_a   1.000
_cell.length_b   1.000
_cell.length_c   1.000
_cell.angle_alpha   90.00
_cell.angle_beta   90.00
_cell.angle_gamma   90.00
#
_symmetry.space_group_name_H-M   'P 1'
#
loop_
_entity.id
_entity.type
_entity.pdbx_description
1 polymer ?
#
loop_
_entity_poly.entity_id
_entity_poly.type
_entity_poly.pdbx_seq_one_letter_code
_entity_poly.pdbx_strand_id
1 'polypeptide(L)'
;MLNKVKARFLIGVGGLIAVSFMVMIGYTIGSQTISKQTENQIRAEANKLVSKKNQEERATVLSDELVKEFLTQYYTKVQLGENNSRIKTYMTDSAFSEEEANQNKAINQVYKDYMLDYRFESASIYVNTESNVALAEVSYQVTYVSDLSEQQQRTTQTETKTVILSYSKVSDKLLVNQLTIWNGKLEDMKEATNGANSSIPTIQGTTTSENN
;
A
#
# COMPACT_ATOMS: atom_id res chain seq x y z
N MET A 1 -56.94 -56.02 33.34
CA MET A 1 -56.93 -54.82 32.49
C MET A 1 -55.67 -54.03 32.78
N LEU A 2 -54.71 -53.97 31.85
CA LEU A 2 -53.43 -53.28 32.04
C LEU A 2 -53.68 -51.75 31.93
N ASN A 3 -53.33 -51.02 32.99
CA ASN A 3 -53.69 -49.60 33.12
C ASN A 3 -52.79 -48.74 32.21
N LYS A 4 -53.24 -48.50 30.98
CA LYS A 4 -52.53 -47.81 29.88
C LYS A 4 -51.92 -46.45 30.28
N VAL A 5 -52.44 -45.82 31.34
CA VAL A 5 -51.96 -44.53 31.86
C VAL A 5 -50.61 -44.68 32.60
N LYS A 6 -50.41 -45.76 33.36
CA LYS A 6 -49.15 -46.00 34.10
C LYS A 6 -47.98 -46.37 33.19
N ALA A 7 -48.25 -47.09 32.10
CA ALA A 7 -47.24 -47.44 31.09
C ALA A 7 -46.75 -46.21 30.30
N ARG A 8 -47.65 -45.27 29.98
CA ARG A 8 -47.30 -44.02 29.28
C ARG A 8 -46.49 -43.06 30.16
N PHE A 9 -46.74 -43.06 31.47
CA PHE A 9 -45.96 -42.27 32.44
C PHE A 9 -44.53 -42.82 32.61
N LEU A 10 -44.36 -44.15 32.69
CA LEU A 10 -43.03 -44.78 32.78
C LEU A 10 -42.16 -44.58 31.54
N ILE A 11 -42.75 -44.59 30.34
CA ILE A 11 -42.04 -44.30 29.08
C ILE A 11 -41.60 -42.83 29.00
N GLY A 12 -42.42 -41.90 29.50
CA GLY A 12 -42.09 -40.47 29.55
C GLY A 12 -40.95 -40.14 30.52
N VAL A 13 -40.91 -40.79 31.69
CA VAL A 13 -39.84 -40.57 32.68
C VAL A 13 -38.53 -41.26 32.26
N GLY A 14 -38.59 -42.43 31.62
CA GLY A 14 -37.40 -43.13 31.11
C GLY A 14 -36.68 -42.38 29.97
N GLY A 15 -37.42 -41.71 29.09
CA GLY A 15 -36.85 -40.92 27.99
C GLY A 15 -36.07 -39.69 28.46
N LEU A 16 -36.52 -39.03 29.52
CA LEU A 16 -35.87 -37.84 30.10
C LEU A 16 -34.50 -38.16 30.73
N ILE A 17 -34.35 -39.34 31.30
CA ILE A 17 -33.09 -39.80 31.92
C ILE A 17 -32.05 -40.15 30.84
N ALA A 18 -32.46 -40.78 29.74
CA ALA A 18 -31.56 -41.11 28.64
C ALA A 18 -30.99 -39.87 27.93
N VAL A 19 -31.81 -38.84 27.74
CA VAL A 19 -31.37 -37.56 27.13
C VAL A 19 -30.39 -36.82 28.05
N SER A 20 -30.60 -36.82 29.38
CA SER A 20 -29.66 -36.15 30.29
C SER A 20 -28.29 -36.84 30.35
N PHE A 21 -28.26 -38.17 30.27
CA PHE A 21 -27.01 -38.93 30.16
C PHE A 21 -26.25 -38.65 28.85
N MET A 22 -26.98 -38.53 27.73
CA MET A 22 -26.38 -38.20 26.42
C MET A 22 -25.73 -36.81 26.42
N VAL A 23 -26.37 -35.83 27.06
CA VAL A 23 -25.84 -34.46 27.22
C VAL A 23 -24.61 -34.45 28.15
N MET A 24 -24.62 -35.22 29.25
CA MET A 24 -23.47 -35.31 30.15
C MET A 24 -22.23 -35.92 29.50
N ILE A 25 -22.38 -36.99 28.71
CA ILE A 25 -21.24 -37.62 28.00
C ILE A 25 -20.67 -36.69 26.93
N GLY A 26 -21.53 -35.93 26.24
CA GLY A 26 -21.09 -34.91 25.28
C GLY A 26 -20.28 -33.77 25.91
N TYR A 27 -20.63 -33.34 27.13
CA TYR A 27 -19.97 -32.23 27.83
C TYR A 27 -18.62 -32.62 28.49
N THR A 28 -18.47 -33.87 28.92
CA THR A 28 -17.23 -34.36 29.57
C THR A 28 -16.12 -34.69 28.56
N ILE A 29 -16.45 -35.23 27.39
CA ILE A 29 -15.46 -35.57 26.35
C ILE A 29 -14.89 -34.30 25.68
N GLY A 30 -15.68 -33.23 25.57
CA GLY A 30 -15.26 -31.96 24.96
C GLY A 30 -14.36 -31.07 25.83
N SER A 31 -14.42 -31.21 27.16
CA SER A 31 -13.74 -30.29 28.09
C SER A 31 -12.46 -30.83 28.74
N GLN A 32 -12.24 -32.16 28.73
CA GLN A 32 -11.11 -32.79 29.43
C GLN A 32 -9.98 -33.29 28.53
N THR A 33 -10.13 -33.24 27.20
CA THR A 33 -9.17 -33.82 26.25
C THR A 33 -8.21 -32.81 25.62
N ILE A 34 -8.34 -31.51 25.89
CA ILE A 34 -7.35 -30.51 25.47
C ILE A 34 -6.19 -30.55 26.45
N SER A 35 -5.16 -31.34 26.12
CA SER A 35 -3.89 -31.30 26.85
C SER A 35 -3.26 -29.90 26.73
N LYS A 36 -2.47 -29.46 27.72
CA LYS A 36 -1.73 -28.17 27.64
C LYS A 36 -0.86 -28.05 26.39
N GLN A 37 -0.42 -29.19 25.83
CA GLN A 37 0.36 -29.28 24.61
C GLN A 37 -0.50 -28.98 23.37
N THR A 38 -1.74 -29.44 23.36
CA THR A 38 -2.76 -29.13 22.34
C THR A 38 -3.23 -27.68 22.43
N GLU A 39 -3.40 -27.12 23.64
CA GLU A 39 -3.75 -25.71 23.83
C GLU A 39 -2.68 -24.77 23.27
N ASN A 40 -1.39 -25.06 23.51
CA ASN A 40 -0.28 -24.27 22.97
C ASN A 40 -0.20 -24.34 21.45
N GLN A 41 -0.50 -25.50 20.84
CA GLN A 41 -0.55 -25.63 19.38
C GLN A 41 -1.73 -24.86 18.78
N ILE A 42 -2.92 -24.95 19.39
CA ILE A 42 -4.10 -24.18 18.98
C ILE A 42 -3.84 -22.67 19.11
N ARG A 43 -3.20 -22.22 20.20
CA ARG A 43 -2.81 -20.81 20.39
C ARG A 43 -1.77 -20.35 19.37
N ALA A 44 -0.77 -21.18 19.07
CA ALA A 44 0.26 -20.85 18.08
C ALA A 44 -0.33 -20.73 16.67
N GLU A 45 -1.24 -21.63 16.30
CA GLU A 45 -1.92 -21.61 15.00
C GLU A 45 -2.93 -20.45 14.91
N ALA A 46 -3.70 -20.19 15.97
CA ALA A 46 -4.56 -19.02 16.07
C ALA A 46 -3.76 -17.71 15.97
N ASN A 47 -2.63 -17.59 16.67
CA ASN A 47 -1.75 -16.43 16.56
C ASN A 47 -1.17 -16.29 15.16
N LYS A 48 -0.80 -17.39 14.50
CA LYS A 48 -0.35 -17.38 13.10
C LYS A 48 -1.45 -16.89 12.15
N LEU A 49 -2.68 -17.33 12.35
CA LEU A 49 -3.84 -16.90 11.56
C LEU A 49 -4.17 -15.42 11.80
N VAL A 50 -4.14 -14.95 13.05
CA VAL A 50 -4.34 -13.54 13.40
C VAL A 50 -3.22 -12.67 12.83
N SER A 51 -1.96 -13.07 12.94
CA SER A 51 -0.83 -12.37 12.34
C SER A 51 -0.94 -12.29 10.82
N LYS A 52 -1.33 -13.39 10.16
CA LYS A 52 -1.55 -13.43 8.71
C LYS A 52 -2.69 -12.49 8.31
N LYS A 53 -3.82 -12.52 9.02
CA LYS A 53 -4.97 -11.63 8.78
C LYS A 53 -4.61 -10.16 9.01
N ASN A 54 -3.87 -9.85 10.08
CA ASN A 54 -3.40 -8.50 10.36
C ASN A 54 -2.42 -8.01 9.29
N GLN A 55 -1.58 -8.91 8.75
CA GLN A 55 -0.66 -8.59 7.67
C GLN A 55 -1.41 -8.38 6.34
N GLU A 56 -2.45 -9.18 6.07
CA GLU A 56 -3.37 -8.97 4.93
C GLU A 56 -4.12 -7.63 5.07
N GLU A 57 -4.67 -7.31 6.25
CA GLU A 57 -5.33 -6.03 6.50
C GLU A 57 -4.36 -4.85 6.33
N ARG A 58 -3.14 -4.94 6.86
CA ARG A 58 -2.07 -3.94 6.65
C ARG A 58 -1.67 -3.78 5.18
N ALA A 59 -1.70 -4.84 4.38
CA ALA A 59 -1.43 -4.77 2.94
C ALA A 59 -2.59 -4.15 2.14
N THR A 60 -3.78 -4.09 2.73
CA THR A 60 -5.00 -3.56 2.08
C THR A 60 -5.38 -2.16 2.52
N VAL A 61 -4.78 -1.64 3.59
CA VAL A 61 -5.01 -0.29 4.10
C VAL A 61 -3.78 0.56 3.79
N LEU A 62 -4.00 1.72 3.17
CA LEU A 62 -2.92 2.64 2.86
C LEU A 62 -2.27 3.12 4.17
N SER A 63 -0.94 3.07 4.23
CA SER A 63 -0.16 3.45 5.41
C SER A 63 1.06 4.26 5.02
N ASP A 64 1.55 5.07 5.95
CA ASP A 64 2.77 5.87 5.76
C ASP A 64 3.98 4.99 5.44
N GLU A 65 4.05 3.80 6.02
CA GLU A 65 5.13 2.82 5.78
C GLU A 65 5.10 2.34 4.33
N LEU A 66 3.93 1.95 3.81
CA LEU A 66 3.77 1.51 2.41
C LEU A 66 4.15 2.63 1.44
N VAL A 67 3.72 3.87 1.73
CA VAL A 67 4.06 5.04 0.91
C VAL A 67 5.56 5.31 0.95
N LYS A 68 6.18 5.28 2.14
CA LYS A 68 7.61 5.52 2.32
C LYS A 68 8.46 4.46 1.62
N GLU A 69 8.08 3.19 1.67
CA GLU A 69 8.77 2.12 0.95
C GLU A 69 8.79 2.40 -0.55
N PHE A 70 7.63 2.71 -1.15
CA PHE A 70 7.56 3.07 -2.56
C PHE A 70 8.45 4.28 -2.88
N LEU A 71 8.33 5.37 -2.11
CA LEU A 71 9.11 6.59 -2.32
C LEU A 71 10.61 6.34 -2.22
N THR A 72 11.04 5.47 -1.30
CA THR A 72 12.44 5.08 -1.15
C THR A 72 12.94 4.39 -2.41
N GLN A 73 12.16 3.44 -2.95
CA GLN A 73 12.53 2.74 -4.19
C GLN A 73 12.49 3.66 -5.42
N TYR A 74 11.56 4.60 -5.45
CA TYR A 74 11.35 5.52 -6.57
C TYR A 74 12.43 6.62 -6.66
N TYR A 75 12.84 7.19 -5.52
CA TYR A 75 13.84 8.26 -5.43
C TYR A 75 15.26 7.76 -5.15
N THR A 76 15.49 6.44 -5.09
CA THR A 76 16.83 5.87 -5.00
C THR A 76 17.16 5.14 -6.30
N LYS A 77 18.03 5.73 -7.12
CA LYS A 77 18.44 5.19 -8.42
C LYS A 77 19.74 5.85 -8.88
N VAL A 78 20.59 5.09 -9.57
CA VAL A 78 21.83 5.64 -10.14
C VAL A 78 21.52 6.57 -11.32
N GLN A 79 20.56 6.18 -12.15
CA GLN A 79 20.10 6.92 -13.31
C GLN A 79 18.63 6.56 -13.59
N LEU A 80 17.94 7.34 -14.43
CA LEU A 80 16.59 7.00 -14.89
C LEU A 80 16.57 5.58 -15.47
N GLY A 81 15.54 4.81 -15.14
CA GLY A 81 15.37 3.43 -15.59
C GLY A 81 16.08 2.35 -14.75
N GLU A 82 17.13 2.68 -13.98
CA GLU A 82 17.88 1.68 -13.19
C GLU A 82 16.97 0.92 -12.21
N ASN A 83 16.08 1.66 -11.55
CA ASN A 83 15.20 1.12 -10.52
C ASN A 83 13.91 0.51 -11.07
N ASN A 84 13.71 0.45 -12.39
CA ASN A 84 12.45 0.02 -13.01
C ASN A 84 12.00 -1.36 -12.52
N SER A 85 12.92 -2.32 -12.42
CA SER A 85 12.63 -3.65 -11.89
C SER A 85 12.14 -3.63 -10.43
N ARG A 86 12.68 -2.73 -9.60
CA ARG A 86 12.27 -2.55 -8.20
C ARG A 86 10.91 -1.85 -8.11
N ILE A 87 10.71 -0.73 -8.80
CA ILE A 87 9.47 0.06 -8.68
C ILE A 87 8.27 -0.62 -9.32
N LYS A 88 8.48 -1.49 -10.33
CA LYS A 88 7.39 -2.24 -10.98
C LYS A 88 6.56 -3.05 -9.99
N THR A 89 7.14 -3.56 -8.90
CA THR A 89 6.39 -4.35 -7.91
C THR A 89 5.47 -3.51 -7.01
N TYR A 90 5.58 -2.18 -7.08
CA TYR A 90 4.82 -1.23 -6.26
C TYR A 90 3.77 -0.47 -7.08
N MET A 91 3.76 -0.62 -8.40
CA MET A 91 2.91 0.14 -9.32
C MET A 91 1.94 -0.78 -10.04
N THR A 92 0.79 -0.26 -10.45
CA THR A 92 -0.05 -0.94 -11.44
C THR A 92 0.68 -0.99 -12.79
N ASP A 93 0.34 -1.95 -13.65
CA ASP A 93 0.94 -2.06 -14.99
C ASP A 93 0.76 -0.77 -15.81
N SER A 94 -0.40 -0.11 -15.67
CA SER A 94 -0.67 1.17 -16.34
C SER A 94 0.23 2.28 -15.82
N ALA A 95 0.33 2.44 -14.50
CA ALA A 95 1.16 3.47 -13.88
C ALA A 95 2.65 3.28 -14.21
N PHE A 96 3.12 2.03 -14.19
CA PHE A 96 4.49 1.70 -14.56
C PHE A 96 4.78 2.00 -16.04
N SER A 97 3.86 1.67 -16.94
CA SER A 97 4.01 1.95 -18.38
C SER A 97 4.05 3.46 -18.66
N GLU A 98 3.24 4.24 -17.95
CA GLU A 98 3.27 5.70 -18.04
C GLU A 98 4.60 6.28 -17.52
N GLU A 99 5.08 5.79 -16.37
CA GLU A 99 6.37 6.19 -15.81
C GLU A 99 7.53 5.85 -16.75
N GLU A 100 7.55 4.66 -17.34
CA GLU A 100 8.57 4.27 -18.33
C GLU A 100 8.54 5.18 -19.56
N ALA A 101 7.34 5.53 -20.05
CA ALA A 101 7.20 6.49 -21.15
C ALA A 101 7.70 7.90 -20.77
N ASN A 102 7.43 8.36 -19.54
CA ASN A 102 7.89 9.65 -19.04
C ASN A 102 9.41 9.69 -18.85
N GLN A 103 10.00 8.62 -18.31
CA GLN A 103 11.45 8.47 -18.22
C GLN A 103 12.09 8.48 -19.61
N ASN A 104 11.54 7.73 -20.57
CA ASN A 104 12.05 7.71 -21.94
C ASN A 104 11.98 9.09 -22.60
N LYS A 105 10.90 9.85 -22.38
CA LYS A 105 10.81 11.24 -22.84
C LYS A 105 11.89 12.12 -22.19
N ALA A 106 12.11 11.99 -20.89
CA ALA A 106 13.11 12.76 -20.16
C ALA A 106 14.55 12.41 -20.59
N ILE A 107 14.84 11.13 -20.87
CA ILE A 107 16.14 10.65 -21.38
C ILE A 107 16.40 11.15 -22.80
N ASN A 108 15.37 11.20 -23.65
CA ASN A 108 15.48 11.65 -25.04
C ASN A 108 15.56 13.18 -25.17
N GLN A 109 15.14 13.91 -24.14
CA GLN A 109 15.47 15.33 -23.97
C GLN A 109 16.91 15.41 -23.44
N VAL A 110 17.69 16.42 -23.85
CA VAL A 110 19.16 16.59 -23.69
C VAL A 110 19.72 16.42 -22.25
N TYR A 111 18.88 16.16 -21.25
CA TYR A 111 19.19 15.96 -19.83
C TYR A 111 19.90 14.65 -19.47
N LYS A 112 20.12 13.75 -20.44
CA LYS A 112 20.61 12.36 -20.28
C LYS A 112 21.75 12.17 -19.27
N ASP A 113 22.70 13.10 -19.21
CA ASP A 113 23.95 12.91 -18.47
C ASP A 113 24.15 13.89 -17.31
N TYR A 114 23.12 14.72 -17.01
CA TYR A 114 23.26 15.82 -16.05
C TYR A 114 22.74 15.50 -14.65
N MET A 115 22.04 14.39 -14.41
CA MET A 115 21.49 14.04 -13.09
C MET A 115 21.66 12.55 -12.80
N LEU A 116 22.45 12.23 -11.78
CA LEU A 116 22.81 10.88 -11.37
C LEU A 116 22.71 10.72 -9.86
N ASP A 117 22.82 9.48 -9.40
CA ASP A 117 22.98 9.13 -7.99
C ASP A 117 21.88 9.72 -7.10
N TYR A 118 20.64 9.50 -7.51
CA TYR A 118 19.46 9.87 -6.72
C TYR A 118 19.43 9.06 -5.44
N ARG A 119 19.29 9.74 -4.29
CA ARG A 119 19.22 9.10 -2.98
C ARG A 119 18.10 9.70 -2.15
N PHE A 120 17.11 8.90 -1.84
CA PHE A 120 16.08 9.25 -0.87
C PHE A 120 16.70 9.65 0.48
N GLU A 121 16.21 10.73 1.10
CA GLU A 121 16.61 11.15 2.45
C GLU A 121 15.45 11.02 3.43
N SER A 122 14.35 11.71 3.15
CA SER A 122 13.20 11.78 4.05
C SER A 122 11.90 12.06 3.29
N ALA A 123 10.78 11.83 3.95
CA ALA A 123 9.47 12.25 3.45
C ALA A 123 8.53 12.62 4.61
N SER A 124 7.80 13.72 4.44
CA SER A 124 6.63 14.07 5.25
C SER A 124 5.39 13.57 4.53
N ILE A 125 4.69 12.58 5.10
CA ILE A 125 3.63 11.83 4.42
C ILE A 125 2.30 12.08 5.12
N TYR A 126 1.25 12.32 4.32
CA TYR A 126 -0.13 12.48 4.75
C TYR A 126 -1.01 11.50 3.97
N VAL A 127 -1.62 10.55 4.68
CA VAL A 127 -2.44 9.50 4.07
C VAL A 127 -3.93 9.78 4.30
N ASN A 128 -4.71 9.67 3.22
CA ASN A 128 -6.15 9.50 3.27
C ASN A 128 -6.49 8.04 2.94
N THR A 129 -6.90 7.29 3.97
CA THR A 129 -7.25 5.87 3.85
C THR A 129 -8.60 5.62 3.18
N GLU A 130 -9.52 6.60 3.21
CA GLU A 130 -10.84 6.48 2.58
C GLU A 130 -10.74 6.55 1.05
N SER A 131 -9.94 7.49 0.54
CA SER A 131 -9.72 7.67 -0.89
C SER A 131 -8.49 6.94 -1.43
N ASN A 132 -7.69 6.31 -0.55
CA ASN A 132 -6.40 5.68 -0.90
C ASN A 132 -5.46 6.65 -1.63
N VAL A 133 -5.37 7.87 -1.13
CA VAL A 133 -4.47 8.91 -1.65
C VAL A 133 -3.45 9.29 -0.58
N ALA A 134 -2.20 9.47 -0.98
CA ALA A 134 -1.16 10.04 -0.13
C ALA A 134 -0.60 11.32 -0.76
N LEU A 135 -0.43 12.36 0.06
CA LEU A 135 0.36 13.54 -0.26
C LEU A 135 1.69 13.42 0.47
N ALA A 136 2.80 13.59 -0.24
CA ALA A 136 4.13 13.52 0.37
C ALA A 136 5.02 14.65 -0.10
N GLU A 137 5.72 15.28 0.83
CA GLU A 137 6.88 16.12 0.53
C GLU A 137 8.14 15.26 0.71
N VAL A 138 8.90 15.08 -0.37
CA VAL A 138 10.05 14.17 -0.43
C VAL A 138 11.33 14.98 -0.57
N SER A 139 12.29 14.72 0.32
CA SER A 139 13.66 15.22 0.23
C SER A 139 14.56 14.11 -0.30
N TYR A 140 15.34 14.41 -1.33
CA TYR A 140 16.32 13.48 -1.89
C TYR A 140 17.57 14.22 -2.38
N GLN A 141 18.70 13.54 -2.39
CA GLN A 141 19.91 14.05 -3.04
C GLN A 141 19.93 13.66 -4.50
N VAL A 142 20.51 14.51 -5.33
CA VAL A 142 20.84 14.21 -6.71
C VAL A 142 22.17 14.88 -7.07
N THR A 143 22.97 14.20 -7.88
CA THR A 143 24.27 14.67 -8.33
C THR A 143 24.17 15.20 -9.75
N TYR A 144 24.53 16.47 -9.94
CA TYR A 144 24.60 17.08 -11.26
C TYR A 144 26.00 16.95 -11.85
N VAL A 145 26.08 16.61 -13.13
CA VAL A 145 27.34 16.50 -13.87
C VAL A 145 27.33 17.53 -14.99
N SER A 146 28.30 18.44 -14.97
CA SER A 146 28.30 19.66 -15.81
C SER A 146 28.67 19.44 -17.29
N ASP A 147 29.42 18.38 -17.63
CA ASP A 147 29.78 17.99 -18.99
C ASP A 147 30.34 16.55 -18.99
N LEU A 148 30.26 15.82 -20.10
CA LEU A 148 30.86 14.48 -20.27
C LEU A 148 32.38 14.52 -20.52
N SER A 149 32.98 15.70 -20.66
CA SER A 149 34.41 15.90 -20.94
C SER A 149 35.32 15.62 -19.73
N GLU A 150 36.64 15.57 -19.94
CA GLU A 150 37.65 15.16 -18.94
C GLU A 150 37.71 16.05 -17.67
N GLN A 151 36.98 17.16 -17.64
CA GLN A 151 36.86 18.06 -16.48
C GLN A 151 35.46 17.98 -15.83
N GLN A 152 34.91 16.76 -15.70
CA GLN A 152 33.64 16.50 -15.02
C GLN A 152 33.59 17.14 -13.62
N GLN A 153 32.87 18.25 -13.48
CA GLN A 153 32.49 18.75 -12.16
C GLN A 153 31.16 18.12 -11.76
N ARG A 154 31.16 17.51 -10.57
CA ARG A 154 30.00 16.89 -9.95
C ARG A 154 29.56 17.70 -8.75
N THR A 155 28.28 18.01 -8.66
CA THR A 155 27.71 18.72 -7.53
C THR A 155 26.50 17.98 -7.02
N THR A 156 26.57 17.51 -5.77
CA THR A 156 25.43 16.89 -5.10
C THR A 156 24.67 17.96 -4.31
N GLN A 157 23.36 18.00 -4.48
CA GLN A 157 22.47 18.87 -3.72
C GLN A 157 21.21 18.12 -3.32
N THR A 158 20.56 18.62 -2.28
CA THR A 158 19.25 18.14 -1.85
C THR A 158 18.16 18.88 -2.61
N GLU A 159 17.23 18.13 -3.20
CA GLU A 159 16.01 18.62 -3.80
C GLU A 159 14.79 18.21 -2.98
N THR A 160 13.76 19.05 -2.99
CA THR A 160 12.46 18.76 -2.37
C THR A 160 11.38 18.76 -3.45
N LYS A 161 10.53 17.73 -3.45
CA LYS A 161 9.36 17.64 -4.34
C LYS A 161 8.11 17.27 -3.56
N THR A 162 6.99 17.90 -3.90
CA THR A 162 5.66 17.48 -3.44
C THR A 162 5.07 16.51 -4.47
N VAL A 163 4.61 15.35 -4.01
CA VAL A 163 3.97 14.34 -4.84
C VAL A 163 2.61 13.92 -4.29
N ILE A 164 1.69 13.63 -5.19
CA ILE A 164 0.40 13.03 -4.89
C ILE A 164 0.40 11.63 -5.49
N LEU A 165 0.13 10.63 -4.65
CA LEU A 165 0.08 9.22 -5.02
C LEU A 165 -1.34 8.71 -4.82
N SER A 166 -1.97 8.22 -5.88
CA SER A 166 -3.22 7.46 -5.77
C SER A 166 -2.92 5.97 -5.80
N TYR A 167 -3.56 5.21 -4.93
CA TYR A 167 -3.39 3.77 -4.83
C TYR A 167 -4.66 3.06 -5.28
N SER A 168 -4.49 1.91 -5.92
CA SER A 168 -5.59 1.03 -6.30
C SER A 168 -5.33 -0.37 -5.75
N LYS A 169 -6.41 -1.02 -5.31
CA LYS A 169 -6.36 -2.40 -4.85
C LYS A 169 -6.32 -3.31 -6.08
N VAL A 170 -5.18 -3.98 -6.28
CA VAL A 170 -4.99 -4.99 -7.33
C VAL A 170 -4.78 -6.32 -6.63
N SER A 171 -5.79 -7.20 -6.72
CA SER A 171 -5.87 -8.41 -5.91
C SER A 171 -5.80 -8.08 -4.41
N ASP A 172 -4.82 -8.63 -3.67
CA ASP A 172 -4.65 -8.41 -2.23
C ASP A 172 -3.58 -7.36 -1.89
N LYS A 173 -3.22 -6.50 -2.86
CA LYS A 173 -2.19 -5.47 -2.68
C LYS A 173 -2.71 -4.09 -3.07
N LEU A 174 -2.31 -3.06 -2.31
CA LEU A 174 -2.38 -1.68 -2.76
C LEU A 174 -1.15 -1.35 -3.61
N LEU A 175 -1.38 -0.90 -4.85
CA LEU A 175 -0.34 -0.48 -5.78
C LEU A 175 -0.57 0.96 -6.21
N VAL A 176 0.52 1.68 -6.46
CA VAL A 176 0.46 3.04 -7.01
C VAL A 176 -0.18 2.98 -8.39
N ASN A 177 -1.29 3.70 -8.52
CA ASN A 177 -2.06 3.81 -9.75
C ASN A 177 -1.77 5.12 -10.49
N GLN A 178 -1.48 6.20 -9.77
CA GLN A 178 -1.02 7.45 -10.37
C GLN A 178 0.00 8.13 -9.46
N LEU A 179 1.00 8.75 -10.07
CA LEU A 179 1.99 9.60 -9.41
C LEU A 179 1.97 10.96 -10.12
N THR A 180 1.66 12.01 -9.35
CA THR A 180 1.66 13.38 -9.85
C THR A 180 2.69 14.18 -9.07
N ILE A 181 3.61 14.85 -9.77
CA ILE A 181 4.53 15.81 -9.17
C ILE A 181 3.87 17.18 -9.18
N TRP A 182 3.71 17.78 -8.01
CA TRP A 182 3.22 19.14 -7.86
C TRP A 182 4.40 20.11 -7.95
N ASN A 183 4.38 21.00 -8.94
CA ASN A 183 5.43 22.00 -9.17
C ASN A 183 5.11 23.37 -8.54
N GLY A 184 3.99 23.51 -7.83
CA GLY A 184 3.63 24.72 -7.08
C GLY A 184 4.08 24.65 -5.62
N LYS A 185 3.92 25.73 -4.86
CA LYS A 185 4.05 25.67 -3.40
C LYS A 185 2.83 24.98 -2.81
N LEU A 186 2.97 24.32 -1.66
CA LEU A 186 1.82 23.72 -0.94
C LEU A 186 0.76 24.78 -0.58
N GLU A 187 1.20 26.03 -0.39
CA GLU A 187 0.35 27.22 -0.16
C GLU A 187 -0.62 27.46 -1.31
N ASP A 188 -0.20 27.21 -2.56
CA ASP A 188 -1.00 27.41 -3.77
C ASP A 188 -2.17 26.40 -3.88
N MET A 189 -2.11 25.28 -3.13
CA MET A 189 -3.20 24.30 -3.06
C MET A 189 -4.38 24.77 -2.21
N LYS A 190 -4.21 25.75 -1.31
CA LYS A 190 -5.30 26.27 -0.47
C LYS A 190 -6.27 27.17 -1.23
N GLU A 191 -5.82 27.82 -2.30
CA GLU A 191 -6.65 28.76 -3.07
C GLU A 191 -7.61 28.04 -4.04
N ALA A 192 -7.31 26.79 -4.43
CA ALA A 192 -8.13 26.04 -5.39
C ALA A 192 -9.43 25.45 -4.79
N THR A 193 -9.58 25.41 -3.45
CA THR A 193 -10.71 24.71 -2.79
C THR A 193 -11.89 25.62 -2.44
N ASN A 194 -11.75 26.94 -2.58
CA ASN A 194 -12.81 27.91 -2.28
C ASN A 194 -13.60 28.40 -3.50
N GLY A 195 -13.30 27.87 -4.69
CA GLY A 195 -14.06 28.15 -5.91
C GLY A 195 -14.56 26.86 -6.52
N ALA A 196 -15.86 26.59 -6.40
CA ALA A 196 -16.52 25.57 -7.18
C ALA A 196 -16.19 25.76 -8.67
N ASN A 197 -15.43 24.83 -9.25
CA ASN A 197 -15.69 24.18 -10.54
C ASN A 197 -14.56 23.20 -10.88
N SER A 198 -14.97 21.94 -11.07
CA SER A 198 -14.20 20.88 -11.72
C SER A 198 -13.65 21.38 -13.06
N SER A 199 -12.35 21.60 -13.16
CA SER A 199 -11.62 21.62 -14.43
C SER A 199 -10.16 21.28 -14.17
N ILE A 200 -9.76 20.12 -14.68
CA ILE A 200 -8.37 19.70 -14.87
C ILE A 200 -7.57 20.89 -15.43
N PRO A 201 -6.41 21.25 -14.87
CA PRO A 201 -5.64 22.37 -15.39
C PRO A 201 -5.09 22.00 -16.78
N THR A 202 -5.53 22.73 -17.80
CA THR A 202 -4.96 22.69 -19.14
C THR A 202 -3.55 23.27 -19.10
N ILE A 203 -2.55 22.42 -19.28
CA ILE A 203 -1.15 22.85 -19.45
C ILE A 203 -1.03 23.51 -20.83
N GLN A 204 -0.94 24.84 -20.87
CA GLN A 204 -0.53 25.57 -22.06
C GLN A 204 0.99 25.43 -22.22
N GLY A 205 1.42 24.65 -23.22
CA GLY A 205 2.81 24.64 -23.66
C GLY A 205 3.12 25.93 -24.40
N THR A 206 4.03 26.75 -23.87
CA THR A 206 4.64 27.85 -24.60
C THR A 206 5.62 27.29 -25.61
N THR A 207 5.14 26.99 -26.82
CA THR A 207 6.01 26.89 -28.00
C THR A 207 6.28 28.31 -28.49
N THR A 208 7.45 28.86 -28.19
CA THR A 208 7.99 30.01 -28.93
C THR A 208 8.37 29.51 -30.32
N SER A 209 7.50 29.78 -31.30
CA SER A 209 7.84 29.71 -32.72
C SER A 209 8.77 30.87 -33.02
N GLU A 210 10.01 30.56 -33.42
CA GLU A 210 10.83 31.51 -34.18
C GLU A 210 10.11 31.81 -35.49
N ASN A 211 10.04 33.10 -35.84
CA ASN A 211 9.64 33.56 -37.17
C ASN A 211 10.68 34.60 -37.62
N ASN A 212 11.34 34.25 -38.73
CA ASN A 212 12.18 35.04 -39.65
C ASN A 212 13.45 35.73 -39.14
#